data_AF-R6PGL4-F1
#
_entry.id   AF-R6PGL4-F1
#
_cell.length_a   1.000
_cell.length_b   1.000
_cell.length_c   1.000
_cell.angle_alpha   90.00
_cell.angle_beta   90.00
_cell.angle_gamma   90.00
#
_symmetry.space_group_name_H-M   'P 1'
#
loop_
_entity.id
_entity.type
_entity.pdbx_description
1 polymer ?
#
loop_
_entity_poly.entity_id
_entity_poly.type
_entity_poly.pdbx_seq_one_letter_code
_entity_poly.pdbx_strand_id
1 'polypeptide(L)' 'MENKCPKCGRKLGIFDLKQNCPECGCNIMYYDMEKRLEEDSIKAEAEWAKLNRTLDKITPQFVKNIKAKKAAKNADGE' A
#
# COMPACT_ATOMS: atom_id res chain seq x y z
N MET A 1 21.26 -13.64 9.93
CA MET A 1 20.16 -13.34 10.87
C MET A 1 20.64 -13.80 12.23
N GLU A 2 20.85 -12.90 13.18
CA GLU A 2 21.05 -13.37 14.56
C GLU A 2 19.75 -14.02 15.01
N ASN A 3 19.82 -15.25 15.52
CA ASN A 3 18.69 -15.96 16.11
C ASN A 3 18.27 -15.21 17.38
N LYS A 4 17.57 -14.11 17.24
CA LYS A 4 17.07 -13.28 18.34
C LYS A 4 15.57 -13.18 18.23
N CYS A 5 14.88 -13.25 19.37
CA CYS A 5 13.46 -12.94 19.39
C CYS A 5 13.26 -11.47 19.01
N PRO A 6 12.37 -11.16 18.05
CA PRO A 6 12.21 -9.79 17.55
C PRO A 6 11.52 -8.86 18.57
N LYS A 7 10.83 -9.41 19.59
CA LYS A 7 10.20 -8.63 20.68
C LYS A 7 11.11 -8.41 21.90
N CYS A 8 11.84 -9.44 22.34
CA CYS A 8 12.63 -9.37 23.58
C CYS A 8 14.15 -9.43 23.38
N GLY A 9 14.64 -9.63 22.15
CA GLY A 9 16.07 -9.61 21.82
C GLY A 9 16.89 -10.79 22.35
N ARG A 10 16.27 -11.76 23.07
CA ARG A 10 16.96 -12.95 23.58
C ARG A 10 17.51 -13.78 22.43
N LYS A 11 18.77 -14.22 22.55
CA LYS A 11 19.35 -15.21 21.62
C LYS A 11 18.62 -16.55 21.78
N LEU A 12 17.94 -16.98 20.72
CA LEU A 12 17.29 -18.28 20.60
C LEU A 12 18.38 -19.32 20.25
N GLY A 13 18.54 -20.34 21.10
CA GLY A 13 19.36 -21.49 20.78
C GLY A 13 18.71 -22.36 19.69
N ILE A 14 19.44 -23.34 19.17
CA ILE A 14 18.95 -24.30 18.15
C ILE A 14 17.68 -25.04 18.66
N PHE A 15 17.57 -25.24 19.97
CA PHE A 15 16.43 -25.93 20.61
C PHE A 15 15.25 -25.00 20.97
N ASP A 16 15.44 -23.68 20.89
CA ASP A 16 14.43 -22.67 21.24
C ASP A 16 13.73 -22.08 20.00
N LEU A 17 14.02 -22.62 18.81
CA LEU A 17 13.42 -22.23 17.54
C LEU A 17 11.97 -22.74 17.39
N LYS A 18 11.17 -22.66 18.44
CA LYS A 18 9.73 -22.90 18.40
C LYS A 18 9.01 -21.66 17.85
N GLN A 19 7.77 -21.84 17.38
CA GLN A 19 6.95 -20.73 16.87
C GLN A 19 6.79 -19.61 17.91
N ASN A 20 6.67 -19.96 19.19
CA ASN A 20 6.55 -18.99 20.27
C ASN A 20 7.87 -18.86 21.03
N CYS A 21 8.27 -17.62 21.31
CA CYS A 21 9.42 -17.34 22.17
C CYS A 21 9.13 -17.83 23.62
N PRO A 22 10.06 -18.55 24.26
CA PRO A 22 9.86 -19.08 25.62
C PRO A 22 9.74 -18.00 26.70
N GLU A 23 10.28 -16.80 26.48
CA GLU A 23 10.25 -15.70 27.46
C GLU A 23 9.02 -14.80 27.29
N CYS A 24 8.77 -14.33 26.07
CA CYS A 24 7.74 -13.32 25.82
C CYS A 24 6.46 -13.87 25.21
N GLY A 25 6.41 -15.19 24.92
CA GLY A 25 5.26 -15.87 24.31
C GLY A 25 4.91 -15.40 22.90
N CYS A 26 5.72 -14.50 22.34
CA CYS A 26 5.44 -13.90 21.04
C CYS A 26 5.71 -14.90 19.92
N ASN A 27 4.81 -14.96 18.94
CA ASN A 27 4.99 -15.77 17.77
C ASN A 27 6.04 -15.14 16.84
N ILE A 28 7.23 -15.74 16.79
CA ILE A 28 8.39 -15.22 16.05
C ILE A 28 8.09 -15.17 14.54
N MET A 29 7.30 -16.12 14.03
CA MET A 29 6.93 -16.18 12.61
C MET A 29 5.97 -15.07 12.19
N TYR A 30 5.03 -14.72 13.06
CA TYR A 30 3.98 -13.74 12.77
C TYR A 30 4.23 -12.37 13.41
N TYR A 31 5.41 -12.16 13.99
CA TYR A 31 5.77 -10.87 14.54
C TYR A 31 5.85 -9.82 13.42
N ASP A 32 5.24 -8.65 13.66
CA ASP A 32 5.12 -7.53 12.71
C ASP A 32 4.26 -7.78 11.45
N MET A 33 3.53 -8.89 11.35
CA MET A 33 2.69 -9.14 10.17
C MET A 33 1.58 -8.10 10.00
N GLU A 34 0.89 -7.71 11.08
CA GLU A 34 -0.16 -6.68 11.04
C GLU A 34 0.39 -5.33 10.60
N LYS A 35 1.56 -4.93 11.15
CA LYS A 35 2.21 -3.68 10.77
C LYS A 35 2.65 -3.67 9.30
N ARG A 36 3.17 -4.79 8.78
CA ARG A 36 3.50 -4.93 7.36
C ARG A 36 2.25 -4.84 6.48
N LEU A 37 1.15 -5.44 6.92
CA LEU A 37 -0.12 -5.41 6.22
C LEU A 37 -0.71 -3.99 6.15
N GLU A 38 -0.62 -3.23 7.24
CA GLU A 38 -1.02 -1.81 7.27
C GLU A 38 -0.14 -0.93 6.37
N GLU A 39 1.16 -1.15 6.36
CA GLU A 39 2.06 -0.41 5.47
C GLU A 39 1.77 -0.70 3.99
N ASP A 40 1.42 -1.94 3.66
CA ASP A 40 1.07 -2.33 2.29
C ASP A 40 -0.32 -1.84 1.88
N SER A 41 -1.30 -1.78 2.80
CA SER A 41 -2.61 -1.19 2.52
C SER A 41 -2.50 0.30 2.17
N ILE A 42 -1.70 1.07 2.93
CA ILE A 42 -1.46 2.49 2.68
C ILE A 42 -0.81 2.71 1.30
N LYS A 43 0.17 1.87 0.92
CA LYS A 43 0.78 1.94 -0.42
C LYS A 43 -0.23 1.63 -1.52
N ALA A 44 -1.04 0.58 -1.32
CA ALA A 44 -2.07 0.19 -2.28
C ALA A 44 -3.10 1.31 -2.50
N GLU A 45 -3.55 1.97 -1.43
CA GLU A 45 -4.46 3.13 -1.51
C GLU A 45 -3.81 4.31 -2.27
N ALA A 46 -2.53 4.58 -2.04
CA ALA A 46 -1.81 5.65 -2.74
C ALA A 46 -1.66 5.36 -4.26
N GLU A 47 -1.42 4.10 -4.63
CA GLU A 47 -1.38 3.67 -6.03
C GLU A 47 -2.76 3.71 -6.67
N TRP A 48 -3.78 3.26 -5.95
CA TRP A 48 -5.17 3.30 -6.41
C TRP A 48 -5.65 4.73 -6.67
N ALA A 49 -5.30 5.69 -5.79
CA ALA A 49 -5.63 7.09 -5.99
C ALA A 49 -5.01 7.67 -7.27
N LYS A 50 -3.78 7.28 -7.63
CA LYS A 50 -3.14 7.69 -8.89
C LYS A 50 -3.88 7.10 -10.09
N LEU A 51 -4.23 5.81 -10.01
CA LEU A 51 -4.96 5.11 -11.07
C LEU A 51 -6.36 5.69 -11.26
N ASN A 52 -7.06 6.04 -10.19
CA ASN A 52 -8.39 6.64 -10.31
C ASN A 52 -8.33 8.00 -11.02
N ARG A 53 -7.33 8.84 -10.69
CA ARG A 53 -7.10 10.13 -11.36
C ARG A 53 -6.77 9.99 -12.84
N THR A 54 -6.10 8.91 -13.27
CA THR A 54 -5.84 8.67 -14.70
C THR A 54 -7.10 8.15 -15.39
N LEU A 55 -7.86 7.28 -14.74
CA LEU A 55 -9.12 6.76 -15.26
C LEU A 55 -10.15 7.88 -15.49
N ASP A 56 -10.28 8.82 -14.54
CA ASP A 56 -11.18 9.97 -14.62
C ASP A 56 -10.95 10.81 -15.88
N LYS A 57 -9.69 10.97 -16.29
CA LYS A 57 -9.32 11.71 -17.52
C LYS A 57 -9.64 10.95 -18.80
N ILE A 58 -9.73 9.63 -18.74
CA ILE A 58 -10.06 8.78 -19.89
C ILE A 58 -11.58 8.67 -20.06
N THR A 59 -12.36 8.96 -19.01
CA THR A 59 -13.81 8.85 -19.07
C THR A 59 -14.39 9.64 -20.25
N PRO A 60 -15.42 9.08 -20.93
CA PRO A 60 -16.04 9.72 -22.09
C PRO A 60 -16.64 11.09 -21.76
N GLN A 61 -16.95 11.39 -20.49
CA GLN A 61 -17.39 12.71 -20.07
C GLN A 61 -16.28 13.76 -20.12
N PHE A 62 -15.05 13.43 -19.74
CA PHE A 62 -13.92 14.35 -19.88
C PHE A 62 -13.65 14.69 -21.35
N VAL A 63 -13.69 13.67 -22.23
CA VAL A 63 -13.54 13.85 -23.68
C VAL A 63 -14.67 14.70 -24.27
N LYS A 64 -15.92 14.47 -23.86
CA LYS A 64 -17.08 15.29 -24.25
C LYS A 64 -16.90 16.75 -23.81
N ASN A 65 -16.43 16.98 -22.59
CA ASN A 65 -16.17 18.31 -22.05
C ASN A 65 -15.03 19.04 -22.78
N ILE A 66 -13.96 18.34 -23.18
CA ILE A 66 -12.90 18.91 -24.02
C ILE A 66 -13.45 19.29 -25.40
N LYS A 67 -14.20 18.40 -26.04
CA LYS A 67 -14.77 18.66 -27.37
C LYS A 67 -15.72 19.87 -27.35
N ALA A 68 -16.56 19.97 -26.32
CA ALA A 68 -17.45 21.12 -26.12
C ALA A 68 -16.68 22.43 -25.91
N LYS A 69 -15.62 22.43 -25.09
CA LYS A 69 -14.76 23.62 -24.89
C LYS A 69 -14.03 24.05 -26.16
N LYS A 70 -13.61 23.10 -26.99
CA LYS A 70 -12.95 23.37 -28.27
C LYS A 70 -13.92 23.96 -29.30
N ALA A 71 -15.19 23.51 -29.29
CA ALA A 71 -16.24 24.08 -30.13
C ALA A 71 -16.58 25.53 -29.74
N ALA A 72 -16.66 25.85 -28.44
CA ALA A 72 -16.89 27.22 -27.97
C ALA A 72 -15.77 28.18 -28.40
N LYS A 73 -14.50 27.82 -28.17
CA LYS A 73 -13.35 28.66 -28.57
C LYS A 73 -13.25 28.96 -30.07
N ASN A 74 -13.77 28.07 -30.91
CA ASN A 74 -13.79 28.28 -32.36
C ASN A 74 -14.95 29.18 -32.82
N ALA A 75 -15.96 29.40 -31.97
CA ALA A 75 -17.08 30.30 -32.25
C ALA A 75 -16.83 31.74 -31.77
N ASP A 76 -15.94 31.93 -30.79
CA ASP A 76 -15.56 33.25 -30.26
C ASP A 76 -14.43 33.94 -31.06
N GLY A 77 -13.96 33.31 -32.14
CA GLY A 77 -12.82 33.75 -32.96
C GLY A 77 -13.16 34.15 -34.40
N GLU A 78 -14.45 34.30 -34.74
CA GLU A 78 -14.93 34.87 -36.00
C GLU A 78 -15.57 36.25 -35.75
#